data_AF-A0A4R3TY46-F1
#
_entry.id   AF-A0A4R3TY46-F1
#
_cell.length_a   1.000
_cell.length_b   1.000
_cell.length_c   1.000
_cell.angle_alpha   90.00
_cell.angle_beta   90.00
_cell.angle_gamma   90.00
#
_symmetry.space_group_name_H-M   'P 1'
#
loop_
_entity.id
_entity.type
_entity.pdbx_description
1 polymer ?
#
loop_
_entity_poly.entity_id
_entity_poly.type
_entity_poly.pdbx_seq_one_letter_code
_entity_poly.pdbx_strand_id
1 'polypeptide(L)' 'MTNPEKIYAFLCSETPKGYCDDCVAKLADVYPRQQINPVCSALGLTSDFDRREAVCEDCRAIKLVTRSIRYGPQS' A
#
# COMPACT_ATOMS: atom_id res chain seq x y z
N MET A 1 -13.47 9.94 -0.44
CA MET A 1 -12.85 8.60 -0.35
C MET A 1 -12.80 8.15 1.09
N THR A 2 -13.09 6.88 1.32
CA THR A 2 -12.82 6.18 2.58
C THR A 2 -11.32 5.90 2.74
N ASN A 3 -10.87 5.55 3.95
CA ASN A 3 -9.48 5.18 4.17
C ASN A 3 -9.03 3.96 3.34
N PRO A 4 -9.82 2.87 3.21
CA PRO A 4 -9.48 1.78 2.29
C PRO A 4 -9.34 2.23 0.84
N GLU A 5 -10.21 3.11 0.35
CA GLU A 5 -10.13 3.67 -1.01
C GLU A 5 -8.86 4.50 -1.21
N LYS A 6 -8.50 5.35 -0.23
CA LYS A 6 -7.24 6.12 -0.26
C LYS A 6 -6.01 5.20 -0.38
N ILE A 7 -5.96 4.15 0.43
CA ILE A 7 -4.86 3.17 0.44
C ILE A 7 -4.77 2.46 -0.91
N TYR A 8 -5.91 1.95 -1.40
CA TYR A 8 -5.98 1.27 -2.70
C TYR A 8 -5.50 2.18 -3.84
N ALA A 9 -6.04 3.41 -3.91
CA ALA A 9 -5.69 4.37 -4.95
C ALA A 9 -4.20 4.70 -4.94
N PHE A 10 -3.62 4.95 -3.76
CA PHE A 10 -2.19 5.23 -3.60
C PHE A 10 -1.32 4.05 -4.06
N LEU A 11 -1.62 2.83 -3.61
CA LEU A 11 -0.82 1.65 -3.97
C LEU A 11 -0.91 1.33 -5.47
N CYS A 12 -2.05 1.60 -6.11
CA CYS A 12 -2.23 1.45 -7.55
C CYS A 12 -1.54 2.55 -8.36
N SER A 13 -1.51 3.80 -7.87
CA SER A 13 -0.82 4.90 -8.56
C SER A 13 0.70 4.76 -8.51
N GLU A 14 1.23 4.06 -7.51
CA GLU A 14 2.66 3.82 -7.35
C GLU A 14 3.13 2.45 -7.89
N THR A 15 2.29 1.71 -8.63
CA THR A 15 2.71 0.43 -9.23
C THR A 15 4.02 0.59 -10.03
N PRO A 16 5.03 -0.29 -9.85
CA PRO A 16 5.07 -1.50 -9.02
C PRO A 16 5.81 -1.33 -7.68
N LYS A 17 5.94 -0.11 -7.17
CA LYS A 17 6.69 0.22 -5.94
C LYS A 17 5.95 -0.31 -4.69
N GLY A 18 6.74 -0.71 -3.69
CA GLY A 18 6.23 -1.21 -2.41
C GLY A 18 6.46 -0.25 -1.26
N TYR A 19 5.46 -0.12 -0.39
CA TYR A 19 5.49 0.77 0.76
C TYR A 19 5.12 0.04 2.04
N CYS A 20 5.80 0.37 3.13
CA CYS A 20 5.41 -0.12 4.46
C CYS A 20 4.18 0.63 4.99
N ASP A 21 3.50 0.04 5.98
CA ASP A 21 2.25 0.58 6.55
C ASP A 21 2.41 2.04 7.03
N ASP A 22 3.53 2.40 7.65
CA ASP A 22 3.79 3.77 8.12
C ASP A 22 3.83 4.79 6.96
N CYS A 23 4.52 4.43 5.87
CA CYS A 23 4.67 5.27 4.70
C CYS A 23 3.36 5.36 3.93
N VAL A 24 2.60 4.26 3.80
CA VAL A 24 1.24 4.27 3.24
C VAL A 24 0.35 5.23 4.02
N ALA A 25 0.35 5.16 5.36
CA ALA A 25 -0.46 6.05 6.19
C ALA A 25 -0.17 7.53 5.95
N LYS A 26 1.13 7.86 5.88
CA LYS A 26 1.62 9.22 5.70
C LYS A 26 1.33 9.74 4.29
N LEU A 27 1.66 8.96 3.26
CA LEU A 27 1.59 9.39 1.87
C LEU A 27 0.17 9.35 1.31
N ALA A 28 -0.67 8.40 1.76
CA ALA A 28 -2.08 8.33 1.39
C ALA A 28 -2.98 9.22 2.26
N ASP A 29 -2.42 9.97 3.22
CA ASP A 29 -3.16 10.85 4.14
C ASP A 29 -4.30 10.10 4.88
N VAL A 30 -3.94 8.99 5.53
CA VAL A 30 -4.90 8.10 6.21
C VAL A 30 -4.74 8.17 7.73
N TYR A 31 -5.84 8.52 8.38
CA TYR A 31 -5.96 8.61 9.83
C TYR A 31 -7.30 7.97 10.29
N PRO A 32 -7.33 7.23 11.42
CA PRO A 32 -6.19 6.87 12.28
C PRO A 32 -5.33 5.76 11.67
N ARG A 33 -4.02 5.76 11.98
CA ARG A 33 -3.03 4.80 11.45
C ARG A 33 -3.36 3.33 11.72
N GLN A 34 -4.17 3.05 12.75
CA GLN A 34 -4.58 1.69 13.12
C GLN A 34 -5.37 0.98 12.02
N GLN A 35 -5.98 1.72 11.08
CA GLN A 35 -6.74 1.12 9.98
C GLN A 35 -5.85 0.60 8.84
N ILE A 36 -4.58 0.99 8.77
CA ILE A 36 -3.70 0.61 7.66
C ILE A 36 -3.44 -0.89 7.63
N ASN A 37 -3.04 -1.46 8.78
CA ASN A 37 -2.60 -2.84 8.83
C ASN A 37 -3.71 -3.83 8.41
N PRO A 38 -4.97 -3.70 8.91
CA PRO A 38 -6.08 -4.53 8.44
C PRO A 38 -6.34 -4.40 6.93
N VAL A 39 -6.30 -3.18 6.38
CA VAL A 39 -6.55 -2.95 4.95
C VAL A 39 -5.44 -3.55 4.09
N CYS A 40 -4.18 -3.21 4.36
CA CYS A 40 -3.04 -3.75 3.63
C CYS A 40 -2.98 -5.29 3.73
N SER A 41 -3.41 -5.88 4.85
CA SER A 41 -3.44 -7.34 5.05
C SER A 41 -4.52 -7.96 4.18
N ALA A 42 -5.72 -7.38 4.16
CA ALA A 42 -6.78 -7.82 3.27
C ALA A 42 -6.37 -7.73 1.79
N LEU A 43 -5.72 -6.63 1.39
CA LEU A 43 -5.20 -6.48 0.01
C LEU A 43 -4.17 -7.56 -0.33
N GLY A 44 -3.23 -7.86 0.57
CA GLY A 44 -2.22 -8.91 0.38
C GLY A 44 -2.77 -10.34 0.26
N LEU A 45 -4.04 -10.57 0.59
CA LEU A 45 -4.73 -11.86 0.35
C LEU A 45 -5.36 -11.93 -1.05
N THR A 46 -5.39 -10.84 -1.80
CA THR A 46 -5.92 -10.79 -3.16
C THR A 46 -4.84 -11.09 -4.20
N SER A 47 -5.26 -11.38 -5.43
CA SER A 47 -4.36 -11.59 -6.57
C SER A 47 -3.80 -10.30 -7.18
N ASP A 48 -4.20 -9.13 -6.65
CA ASP A 48 -3.92 -7.83 -7.28
C ASP A 48 -2.84 -7.05 -6.53
N PHE A 49 -2.46 -7.53 -5.35
CA PHE A 49 -1.42 -6.96 -4.52
C PHE A 49 -0.46 -8.05 -4.05
N ASP A 50 0.77 -7.64 -3.82
CA ASP A 50 1.82 -8.46 -3.22
C ASP A 50 2.21 -7.81 -1.89
N ARG A 51 2.19 -8.62 -0.81
CA ARG A 51 2.57 -8.18 0.53
C ARG A 51 3.67 -9.09 1.07
N ARG A 52 4.86 -8.53 1.25
CA ARG A 52 6.07 -9.28 1.64
C ARG A 52 7.11 -8.40 2.31
N GLU A 53 8.12 -9.02 2.92
CA GLU A 53 9.31 -8.28 3.35
C GLU A 53 10.13 -7.83 2.13
N ALA A 54 10.34 -6.52 2.01
CA ALA A 54 11.20 -5.91 1.00
C ALA A 54 11.61 -4.50 1.42
N VAL A 55 12.41 -3.83 0.60
CA VAL A 55 12.78 -2.42 0.79
C VAL A 55 11.56 -1.54 0.51
N CYS A 56 11.17 -0.72 1.49
CA CYS A 56 10.16 0.32 1.30
C CYS A 56 10.71 1.42 0.39
N GLU A 57 9.92 1.84 -0.60
CA GLU A 57 10.38 2.82 -1.59
C GLU A 57 10.64 4.21 -0.97
N ASP A 58 9.82 4.63 0.00
CA ASP A 58 9.93 5.93 0.67
C ASP A 58 11.05 5.95 1.74
N CYS A 59 10.94 5.11 2.78
CA CYS A 59 11.88 5.15 3.90
C CYS A 59 13.16 4.32 3.71
N ARG A 60 13.27 3.57 2.60
CA ARG A 60 14.43 2.72 2.24
C ARG A 60 14.80 1.62 3.24
N ALA A 61 14.03 1.43 4.32
CA ALA A 61 14.19 0.34 5.27
C ALA A 61 13.57 -0.96 4.74
N ILE A 62 14.13 -2.11 5.15
CA ILE A 62 13.51 -3.42 4.94
C ILE A 62 12.35 -3.56 5.94
N LYS A 63 11.13 -3.68 5.42
CA LYS A 63 9.89 -3.77 6.20
C LYS A 63 8.89 -4.67 5.47
N LEU A 64 7.79 -4.99 6.14
CA LEU A 64 6.61 -5.55 5.49
C LEU A 64 5.98 -4.48 4.59
N VAL A 65 6.10 -4.64 3.28
CA VAL A 65 5.58 -3.71 2.27
C VAL A 65 4.39 -4.31 1.54
N THR A 66 3.48 -3.44 1.10
CA THR A 66 2.41 -3.79 0.15
C THR A 66 2.68 -3.04 -1.16
N ARG A 67 2.49 -3.72 -2.29
CA ARG A 67 2.53 -3.12 -3.63
C ARG A 67 1.39 -3.65 -4.48
N SER A 68 0.89 -2.84 -5.40
CA SER A 68 0.03 -3.35 -6.46
C SER A 68 0.86 -4.10 -7.50
N ILE A 69 0.33 -5.23 -7.98
CA ILE A 69 0.89 -6.01 -9.09
C ILE A 69 0.11 -5.81 -10.40
N ARG A 70 -1.03 -5.11 -10.36
CA ARG A 70 -1.69 -4.62 -11.56
C ARG A 70 -1.19 -3.22 -11.90
N TYR A 71 -0.78 -3.02 -13.15
CA TYR A 71 -0.79 -1.68 -13.74
C TYR A 71 -2.24 -1.19 -13.64
N GLY A 72 -2.50 -0.15 -12.84
CA GLY A 72 -3.85 0.43 -12.77
C GLY A 72 -4.35 0.77 -14.19
N PRO A 73 -5.67 0.78 -14.44
CA PRO A 73 -6.19 1.21 -15.73
C PRO A 73 -5.63 2.60 -16.04
N GLN A 74 -4.87 2.71 -17.13
CA GLN A 74 -4.40 3.99 -17.64
C GLN A 74 -5.65 4.73 -18.14
N SER A 75 -6.07 5.76 -17.41
CA SER A 75 -6.99 6.78 -17.91
C SER A 75 -6.26 7.72 -18.84
#